data_AF-A0A8J6QLQ0-F1
#
_entry.id   AF-A0A8J6QLQ0-F1
#
_cell.length_a   1.000
_cell.length_b   1.000
_cell.length_c   1.000
_cell.angle_alpha   90.00
_cell.angle_beta   90.00
_cell.angle_gamma   90.00
#
_symmetry.space_group_name_H-M   'P 1'
#
loop_
_entity.id
_entity.type
_entity.pdbx_description
1 polymer ?
#
loop_
_entity_poly.entity_id
_entity_poly.type
_entity_poly.pdbx_seq_one_letter_code
_entity_poly.pdbx_strand_id
1 'polypeptide(L)'
;MLDSIVVALADVALQQLTSQGFISGGHNGPYFDPETPVRNTAHWATTLAVLYQRDGDDKYRQGVQICVDYLKSNQARPMKAAFHCRTSVRKDFSNGTIGQAWAIEGLVAGYIALADESCLDLAEQTFLLHIFDDKFGMWNVRNVDGSMRGFDMTFNHQLWLAAAGYVLLSVRDNAEIRRQCDAFMAGLSKRLRVYGNGLIKHPIVNTPTLFKKVKFTIESLLESIRLKKAGKTKLYKENGYHLFNVYAFALIKKHGGNTSFMQLEAFQKALAYCGSDELFKWQDESSRAIDCHTMKGVKHDAMNIYGYGYNAPGFELPYIAKVFADSQPDLASKVGGVIAKQIDSTYDSERESFCVNTEDSLTLNARIYEYVRCWQ
;
A
#
# COMPACT_ATOMS: atom_id res chain seq x y z
N MET A 1 15.43 -13.40 -13.25
CA MET A 1 14.14 -13.39 -13.97
C MET A 1 13.31 -12.17 -13.56
N LEU A 2 12.96 -11.95 -12.29
CA LEU A 2 12.19 -10.77 -11.90
C LEU A 2 12.91 -9.45 -12.21
N ASP A 3 14.23 -9.36 -11.99
CA ASP A 3 15.00 -8.15 -12.31
C ASP A 3 14.91 -7.75 -13.79
N SER A 4 14.97 -8.71 -14.71
CA SER A 4 14.82 -8.43 -16.15
C SER A 4 13.39 -8.03 -16.51
N ILE A 5 12.39 -8.62 -15.84
CA ILE A 5 10.98 -8.22 -16.01
C ILE A 5 10.77 -6.76 -15.56
N VAL A 6 11.41 -6.34 -14.46
CA VAL A 6 11.31 -4.94 -13.99
C VAL A 6 11.79 -3.96 -15.05
N VAL A 7 12.95 -4.23 -15.65
CA VAL A 7 13.53 -3.37 -16.69
C VAL A 7 12.61 -3.33 -17.92
N ALA A 8 12.12 -4.48 -18.38
CA ALA A 8 11.19 -4.55 -19.51
C ALA A 8 9.90 -3.75 -19.26
N LEU A 9 9.29 -3.91 -18.08
CA LEU A 9 8.09 -3.14 -17.71
C LEU A 9 8.38 -1.65 -17.60
N ALA A 10 9.55 -1.25 -17.10
CA ALA A 10 9.96 0.14 -17.04
C ALA A 10 10.09 0.76 -18.44
N ASP A 11 10.64 0.03 -19.40
CA ASP A 11 10.73 0.48 -20.79
C ASP A 11 9.35 0.67 -21.43
N VAL A 12 8.40 -0.22 -21.15
CA VAL A 12 6.99 -0.05 -21.57
C VAL A 12 6.36 1.18 -20.90
N ALA A 13 6.59 1.38 -19.61
CA ALA A 13 6.09 2.54 -18.88
C ALA A 13 6.66 3.87 -19.44
N LEU A 14 7.93 3.89 -19.83
CA LEU A 14 8.56 5.07 -20.46
C LEU A 14 7.90 5.45 -21.79
N GLN A 15 7.52 4.47 -22.62
CA GLN A 15 6.78 4.73 -23.87
C GLN A 15 5.41 5.37 -23.58
N GLN A 16 4.72 4.89 -22.55
CA GLN A 16 3.45 5.48 -22.11
C GLN A 16 3.63 6.91 -21.58
N LEU A 17 4.63 7.14 -20.73
CA LEU A 17 4.94 8.47 -20.19
C LEU A 17 5.25 9.47 -21.31
N THR A 18 6.06 9.07 -22.29
CA THR A 18 6.45 9.94 -23.41
C THR A 18 5.25 10.31 -24.28
N SER A 19 4.28 9.40 -24.44
CA SER A 19 3.10 9.63 -25.28
C SER A 19 1.97 10.39 -24.59
N GLN A 20 1.77 10.20 -23.29
CA GLN A 20 0.59 10.70 -22.56
C GLN A 20 0.91 11.68 -21.43
N GLY A 21 2.16 11.71 -20.95
CA GLY A 21 2.58 12.52 -19.81
C GLY A 21 2.27 11.91 -18.44
N PHE A 22 1.66 10.73 -18.38
CA PHE A 22 1.33 10.01 -17.14
C PHE A 22 1.12 8.51 -17.39
N ILE A 23 1.04 7.71 -16.33
CA ILE A 23 0.66 6.29 -16.41
C ILE A 23 -0.81 6.11 -16.05
N SER A 24 -1.59 5.52 -16.96
CA SER A 24 -3.02 5.28 -16.80
C SER A 24 -3.37 4.61 -15.46
N GLY A 25 -4.49 5.07 -14.89
CA GLY A 25 -5.07 4.46 -13.70
C GLY A 25 -5.68 3.08 -14.00
N GLY A 26 -5.82 2.28 -12.95
CA GLY A 26 -6.54 1.01 -12.96
C GLY A 26 -7.95 1.12 -12.39
N HIS A 27 -8.34 0.10 -11.62
CA HIS A 27 -9.65 0.07 -10.96
C HIS A 27 -9.61 -0.52 -9.55
N ASN A 28 -8.48 -0.35 -8.87
CA ASN A 28 -8.24 -0.84 -7.51
C ASN A 28 -8.54 -2.36 -7.36
N GLY A 29 -8.08 -3.17 -8.32
CA GLY A 29 -8.20 -4.62 -8.30
C GLY A 29 -9.63 -5.12 -8.07
N PRO A 30 -9.88 -5.98 -7.07
CA PRO A 30 -11.15 -6.68 -6.91
C PRO A 30 -12.34 -5.76 -6.59
N TYR A 31 -12.09 -4.49 -6.25
CA TYR A 31 -13.13 -3.52 -5.91
C TYR A 31 -13.79 -2.87 -7.13
N PHE A 32 -13.16 -2.92 -8.31
CA PHE A 32 -13.64 -2.27 -9.54
C PHE A 32 -14.01 -0.79 -9.32
N ASP A 33 -13.16 -0.09 -8.59
CA ASP A 33 -13.30 1.32 -8.27
C ASP A 33 -12.37 2.11 -9.21
N PRO A 34 -12.88 2.79 -10.24
CA PRO A 34 -12.04 3.40 -11.26
C PRO A 34 -11.07 4.42 -10.65
N GLU A 35 -9.78 4.21 -10.90
CA GLU A 35 -8.70 5.05 -10.39
C GLU A 35 -8.25 6.03 -11.47
N THR A 36 -7.80 7.20 -11.02
CA THR A 36 -7.08 8.15 -11.87
C THR A 36 -5.61 7.70 -12.05
N PRO A 37 -4.83 8.36 -12.93
CA PRO A 37 -3.40 8.08 -13.10
C PRO A 37 -2.50 8.29 -11.87
N VAL A 38 -2.96 8.95 -10.80
CA VAL A 38 -2.13 9.34 -9.63
C VAL A 38 -1.34 8.17 -9.03
N ARG A 39 -2.01 7.06 -8.71
CA ARG A 39 -1.36 5.90 -8.06
C ARG A 39 -0.25 5.33 -8.93
N ASN A 40 -0.59 4.95 -10.16
CA ASN A 40 0.34 4.24 -11.02
C ASN A 40 1.50 5.16 -11.44
N THR A 41 1.24 6.45 -11.67
CA THR A 41 2.30 7.42 -11.97
C THR A 41 3.26 7.60 -10.79
N ALA A 42 2.76 7.66 -9.56
CA ALA A 42 3.60 7.74 -8.36
C ALA A 42 4.45 6.46 -8.13
N HIS A 43 3.86 5.29 -8.36
CA HIS A 43 4.58 4.02 -8.26
C HIS A 43 5.69 3.92 -9.31
N TRP A 44 5.39 4.31 -10.56
CA TRP A 44 6.40 4.36 -11.61
C TRP A 44 7.48 5.42 -11.37
N ALA A 45 7.15 6.58 -10.77
CA ALA A 45 8.16 7.55 -10.32
C ALA A 45 9.18 6.88 -9.38
N THR A 46 8.69 6.06 -8.45
CA THR A 46 9.56 5.30 -7.54
C THR A 46 10.43 4.29 -8.29
N THR A 47 9.84 3.46 -9.15
CA THR A 47 10.59 2.45 -9.92
C THR A 47 11.68 3.07 -10.78
N LEU A 48 11.34 4.13 -11.52
CA LEU A 48 12.27 4.83 -12.41
C LEU A 48 13.36 5.56 -11.63
N ALA A 49 13.05 6.14 -10.46
CA ALA A 49 14.06 6.74 -9.60
C ALA A 49 15.07 5.71 -9.10
N VAL A 50 14.63 4.52 -8.68
CA VAL A 50 15.53 3.44 -8.27
C VAL A 50 16.40 2.95 -9.44
N LEU A 51 15.81 2.77 -10.63
CA LEU A 51 16.56 2.38 -11.83
C LEU A 51 17.60 3.43 -12.23
N TYR A 52 17.25 4.72 -12.16
CA TYR A 52 18.20 5.80 -12.40
C TYR A 52 19.35 5.79 -11.39
N GLN A 53 19.07 5.61 -10.10
CA GLN A 53 20.10 5.51 -9.07
C GLN A 53 21.04 4.31 -9.28
N ARG A 54 20.49 3.18 -9.74
CA ARG A 54 21.24 1.94 -9.95
C ARG A 54 22.13 2.01 -11.20
N ASP A 55 21.58 2.47 -12.31
CA ASP A 55 22.18 2.32 -13.63
C ASP A 55 22.77 3.63 -14.18
N GLY A 56 22.35 4.78 -13.65
CA GLY A 56 22.75 6.11 -14.14
C GLY A 56 22.16 6.49 -15.50
N ASP A 57 21.27 5.68 -16.08
CA ASP A 57 20.68 5.91 -17.40
C ASP A 57 19.64 7.05 -17.34
N ASP A 58 19.93 8.14 -18.06
CA ASP A 58 19.15 9.37 -18.05
C ASP A 58 17.72 9.17 -18.57
N LYS A 59 17.43 8.11 -19.35
CA LYS A 59 16.05 7.81 -19.79
C LYS A 59 15.11 7.62 -18.58
N TYR A 60 15.62 7.03 -17.51
CA TYR A 60 14.84 6.83 -16.28
C TYR A 60 14.65 8.14 -15.52
N ARG A 61 15.70 8.99 -15.45
CA ARG A 61 15.59 10.34 -14.87
C ARG A 61 14.55 11.18 -15.60
N GLN A 62 14.54 11.16 -16.93
CA GLN A 62 13.52 11.83 -17.75
C GLN A 62 12.11 11.29 -17.47
N GLY A 63 11.96 9.97 -17.35
CA GLY A 63 10.71 9.35 -16.94
C GLY A 63 10.22 9.83 -15.56
N VAL A 64 11.12 9.94 -14.57
CA VAL A 64 10.77 10.50 -13.26
C VAL A 64 10.28 11.95 -13.38
N GLN A 65 10.94 12.77 -14.21
CA GLN A 65 10.52 14.16 -14.45
C GLN A 65 9.07 14.21 -14.97
N ILE A 66 8.73 13.39 -15.96
CA ILE A 66 7.36 13.34 -16.52
C ILE A 66 6.35 12.95 -15.43
N CYS A 67 6.66 11.93 -14.61
CA CYS A 67 5.79 11.53 -13.51
C CYS A 67 5.55 12.66 -12.51
N VAL A 68 6.62 13.36 -12.11
CA VAL A 68 6.56 14.47 -11.15
C VAL A 68 5.77 15.65 -11.70
N ASP A 69 5.97 16.00 -12.98
CA ASP A 69 5.24 17.06 -13.65
C ASP A 69 3.74 16.78 -13.65
N TYR A 70 3.34 15.53 -13.92
CA TYR A 70 1.95 15.11 -13.78
C TYR A 70 1.44 15.23 -12.34
N LEU A 71 2.17 14.74 -11.34
CA LEU A 71 1.75 14.80 -9.94
C LEU A 71 1.59 16.24 -9.44
N LYS A 72 2.38 17.18 -9.95
CA LYS A 72 2.27 18.62 -9.64
C LYS A 72 1.16 19.33 -10.42
N SER A 73 0.58 18.69 -11.42
CA SER A 73 -0.39 19.30 -12.31
C SER A 73 -1.77 19.48 -11.68
N ASN A 74 -2.58 20.37 -12.29
CA ASN A 74 -4.00 20.49 -11.97
C ASN A 74 -4.79 19.22 -12.34
N GLN A 75 -4.27 18.32 -13.18
CA GLN A 75 -4.98 17.07 -13.48
C GLN A 75 -4.95 16.11 -12.28
N ALA A 76 -3.82 16.04 -11.58
CA ALA A 76 -3.65 15.24 -10.37
C ALA A 76 -4.33 15.89 -9.14
N ARG A 77 -4.40 17.23 -9.10
CA ARG A 77 -4.98 18.02 -8.00
C ARG A 77 -5.94 19.12 -8.50
N PRO A 78 -7.09 18.77 -9.09
CA PRO A 78 -7.98 19.72 -9.79
C PRO A 78 -8.52 20.86 -8.93
N MET A 79 -8.64 20.63 -7.62
CA MET A 79 -9.12 21.63 -6.65
C MET A 79 -8.02 22.02 -5.65
N LYS A 80 -6.75 21.74 -5.98
CA LYS A 80 -5.54 22.18 -5.26
C LYS A 80 -5.39 21.74 -3.80
N ALA A 81 -6.25 20.85 -3.29
CA ALA A 81 -6.10 20.25 -1.96
C ALA A 81 -5.58 18.81 -2.05
N ALA A 82 -6.38 17.79 -1.74
CA ALA A 82 -5.94 16.40 -1.85
C ALA A 82 -5.79 15.96 -3.31
N PHE A 83 -4.97 14.94 -3.55
CA PHE A 83 -4.88 14.27 -4.84
C PHE A 83 -6.21 13.62 -5.21
N HIS A 84 -6.62 13.77 -6.46
CA HIS A 84 -7.77 13.08 -7.03
C HIS A 84 -7.32 11.69 -7.44
N CYS A 85 -7.63 10.67 -6.64
CA CYS A 85 -7.14 9.31 -6.83
C CYS A 85 -8.17 8.38 -7.49
N ARG A 86 -9.47 8.64 -7.34
CA ARG A 86 -10.55 7.82 -7.94
C ARG A 86 -11.75 8.67 -8.35
N THR A 87 -12.52 8.16 -9.30
CA THR A 87 -13.62 8.92 -9.94
C THR A 87 -15.03 8.47 -9.51
N SER A 88 -15.13 7.46 -8.65
CA SER A 88 -16.43 6.94 -8.20
C SER A 88 -17.18 7.92 -7.31
N VAL A 89 -18.31 8.44 -7.80
CA VAL A 89 -19.17 9.42 -7.11
C VAL A 89 -19.76 8.93 -5.78
N ARG A 90 -19.73 7.62 -5.52
CA ARG A 90 -20.26 7.02 -4.28
C ARG A 90 -19.21 6.93 -3.17
N LYS A 91 -17.96 7.29 -3.46
CA LYS A 91 -16.84 7.27 -2.53
C LYS A 91 -16.14 8.63 -2.54
N ASP A 92 -15.20 8.86 -1.63
CA ASP A 92 -14.34 10.06 -1.69
C ASP A 92 -13.44 9.99 -2.91
N PHE A 93 -13.13 11.14 -3.50
CA PHE A 93 -12.22 11.19 -4.64
C PHE A 93 -10.74 11.01 -4.25
N SER A 94 -10.39 11.13 -2.96
CA SER A 94 -9.00 11.06 -2.46
C SER A 94 -8.49 9.64 -2.22
N ASN A 95 -9.36 8.64 -2.27
CA ASN A 95 -9.10 7.27 -1.83
C ASN A 95 -8.53 7.22 -0.39
N GLY A 96 -9.25 7.86 0.54
CA GLY A 96 -8.86 7.89 1.94
C GLY A 96 -7.55 8.63 2.18
N THR A 97 -6.76 8.13 3.13
CA THR A 97 -5.38 8.58 3.36
C THR A 97 -4.37 7.81 2.50
N ILE A 98 -4.73 6.63 2.00
CA ILE A 98 -3.80 5.78 1.23
C ILE A 98 -3.49 6.35 -0.15
N GLY A 99 -4.48 6.95 -0.84
CA GLY A 99 -4.23 7.60 -2.13
C GLY A 99 -3.18 8.70 -2.05
N GLN A 100 -3.14 9.37 -0.89
CA GLN A 100 -2.25 10.49 -0.60
C GLN A 100 -0.86 9.98 -0.21
N ALA A 101 -0.79 8.85 0.52
CA ALA A 101 0.45 8.16 0.82
C ALA A 101 1.22 7.78 -0.45
N TRP A 102 0.53 7.19 -1.45
CA TRP A 102 1.15 6.83 -2.73
C TRP A 102 1.75 8.06 -3.45
N ALA A 103 0.99 9.15 -3.53
CA ALA A 103 1.46 10.37 -4.16
C ALA A 103 2.69 10.97 -3.43
N ILE A 104 2.70 10.95 -2.09
CA ILE A 104 3.84 11.39 -1.28
C ILE A 104 5.08 10.56 -1.59
N GLU A 105 4.97 9.22 -1.64
CA GLU A 105 6.09 8.35 -1.97
C GLU A 105 6.68 8.67 -3.36
N GLY A 106 5.81 8.87 -4.36
CA GLY A 106 6.24 9.23 -5.72
C GLY A 106 6.93 10.60 -5.79
N LEU A 107 6.46 11.59 -5.02
CA LEU A 107 7.09 12.90 -4.92
C LEU A 107 8.47 12.83 -4.23
N VAL A 108 8.60 12.05 -3.16
CA VAL A 108 9.89 11.83 -2.49
C VAL A 108 10.88 11.13 -3.44
N ALA A 109 10.43 10.13 -4.19
CA ALA A 109 11.26 9.51 -5.23
C ALA A 109 11.69 10.53 -6.31
N GLY A 110 10.78 11.42 -6.71
CA GLY A 110 11.04 12.54 -7.60
C GLY A 110 12.14 13.46 -7.09
N TYR A 111 12.06 13.87 -5.82
CA TYR A 111 13.11 14.68 -5.18
C TYR A 111 14.45 13.96 -5.21
N ILE A 112 14.49 12.70 -4.81
CA ILE A 112 15.72 11.91 -4.74
C ILE A 112 16.42 11.82 -6.11
N ALA A 113 15.67 11.69 -7.21
CA ALA A 113 16.24 11.57 -8.55
C ALA A 113 16.57 12.92 -9.22
N LEU A 114 15.83 13.99 -8.88
CA LEU A 114 15.88 15.26 -9.61
C LEU A 114 16.43 16.44 -8.80
N ALA A 115 16.56 16.29 -7.49
CA ALA A 115 16.81 17.36 -6.52
C ALA A 115 15.82 18.53 -6.62
N ASP A 116 14.58 18.25 -7.04
CA ASP A 116 13.51 19.25 -7.17
C ASP A 116 12.78 19.44 -5.83
N GLU A 117 13.17 20.46 -5.07
CA GLU A 117 12.62 20.78 -3.74
C GLU A 117 11.10 21.00 -3.74
N SER A 118 10.51 21.42 -4.87
CA SER A 118 9.05 21.61 -4.95
C SER A 118 8.28 20.28 -4.88
N CYS A 119 8.95 19.13 -5.09
CA CYS A 119 8.38 17.82 -4.78
C CYS A 119 8.14 17.65 -3.28
N LEU A 120 9.12 17.99 -2.46
CA LEU A 120 9.04 17.83 -1.01
C LEU A 120 8.09 18.85 -0.40
N ASP A 121 8.06 20.08 -0.91
CA ASP A 121 7.09 21.10 -0.48
C ASP A 121 5.66 20.60 -0.69
N LEU A 122 5.39 19.99 -1.85
CA LEU A 122 4.10 19.40 -2.16
C LEU A 122 3.79 18.17 -1.30
N ALA A 123 4.79 17.32 -1.03
CA ALA A 123 4.64 16.14 -0.18
C ALA A 123 4.28 16.53 1.27
N GLU A 124 5.00 17.51 1.85
CA GLU A 124 4.72 18.04 3.19
C GLU A 124 3.36 18.71 3.26
N GLN A 125 3.03 19.55 2.27
CA GLN A 125 1.71 20.19 2.17
C GLN A 125 0.61 19.13 2.15
N THR A 126 0.79 18.07 1.36
CA THR A 126 -0.20 16.99 1.22
C THR A 126 -0.34 16.20 2.51
N PHE A 127 0.77 15.86 3.18
CA PHE A 127 0.73 15.15 4.46
C PHE A 127 0.01 15.98 5.52
N LEU A 128 0.43 17.24 5.72
CA LEU A 128 -0.09 18.13 6.76
C LEU A 128 -1.53 18.61 6.49
N LEU A 129 -2.03 18.45 5.26
CA LEU A 129 -3.44 18.71 4.94
C LEU A 129 -4.37 17.85 5.81
N HIS A 130 -3.98 16.60 6.07
CA HIS A 130 -4.73 15.64 6.87
C HIS A 130 -4.60 15.96 8.36
N ILE A 131 -5.72 16.35 9.00
CA ILE A 131 -5.69 16.70 10.42
C ILE A 131 -5.51 15.45 11.26
N PHE A 132 -4.39 15.39 11.98
CA PHE A 132 -4.17 14.41 13.04
C PHE A 132 -4.99 14.77 14.27
N ASP A 133 -5.75 13.81 14.79
CA ASP A 133 -6.47 13.95 16.03
C ASP A 133 -5.71 13.21 17.14
N ASP A 134 -5.09 13.96 18.05
CA ASP A 134 -4.27 13.42 19.14
C ASP A 134 -5.03 12.50 20.10
N LYS A 135 -6.34 12.74 20.28
CA LYS A 135 -7.17 11.91 21.16
C LYS A 135 -7.35 10.52 20.56
N PHE A 136 -7.47 10.44 19.25
CA PHE A 136 -7.66 9.18 18.54
C PHE A 136 -6.35 8.55 18.05
N GLY A 137 -5.32 9.38 17.88
CA GLY A 137 -4.04 9.03 17.28
C GLY A 137 -4.21 8.59 15.83
N MET A 138 -4.99 9.34 15.03
CA MET A 138 -5.34 9.03 13.64
C MET A 138 -5.57 10.30 12.83
N TRP A 139 -5.47 10.19 11.51
CA TRP A 139 -5.71 11.28 10.57
C TRP A 139 -7.13 11.29 10.02
N ASN A 140 -7.71 12.49 9.95
CA ASN A 140 -8.93 12.75 9.19
C ASN A 140 -8.63 12.82 7.69
N VAL A 141 -9.58 12.37 6.88
CA VAL A 141 -9.45 12.44 5.42
C VAL A 141 -9.77 13.84 4.93
N ARG A 142 -9.05 14.30 3.91
CA ARG A 142 -9.31 15.55 3.21
C ARG A 142 -9.72 15.24 1.80
N ASN A 143 -10.82 15.86 1.37
CA ASN A 143 -11.31 15.72 0.02
C ASN A 143 -10.47 16.57 -0.94
N VAL A 144 -10.66 16.34 -2.25
CA VAL A 144 -9.96 17.06 -3.31
C VAL A 144 -10.19 18.58 -3.25
N ASP A 145 -11.34 19.01 -2.73
CA ASP A 145 -11.74 20.41 -2.51
C ASP A 145 -11.26 21.00 -1.17
N GLY A 146 -10.56 20.21 -0.35
CA GLY A 146 -10.06 20.61 0.97
C GLY A 146 -11.06 20.43 2.10
N SER A 147 -12.32 20.08 1.82
CA SER A 147 -13.31 19.80 2.84
C SER A 147 -12.88 18.60 3.71
N MET A 148 -13.20 18.67 5.00
CA MET A 148 -12.88 17.61 5.94
C MET A 148 -13.90 16.48 5.86
N ARG A 149 -13.39 15.26 5.78
CA ARG A 149 -14.15 14.03 6.05
C ARG A 149 -13.65 13.44 7.36
N GLY A 150 -14.49 12.64 8.03
CA GLY A 150 -14.08 11.93 9.24
C GLY A 150 -12.93 10.93 8.99
N PHE A 151 -12.59 10.16 10.01
CA PHE A 151 -11.52 9.16 9.94
C PHE A 151 -11.74 8.14 8.83
N ASP A 152 -10.63 7.78 8.18
CA ASP A 152 -10.57 6.52 7.44
C ASP A 152 -10.43 5.37 8.44
N MET A 153 -11.47 4.55 8.52
CA MET A 153 -11.54 3.44 9.47
C MET A 153 -10.79 2.19 8.99
N THR A 154 -10.17 2.24 7.81
CA THR A 154 -9.41 1.14 7.21
C THR A 154 -7.97 1.17 7.74
N PHE A 155 -7.54 0.12 8.43
CA PHE A 155 -6.26 0.11 9.15
C PHE A 155 -5.05 0.39 8.26
N ASN A 156 -4.98 -0.31 7.13
CA ASN A 156 -3.91 -0.17 6.17
C ASN A 156 -3.81 1.28 5.65
N HIS A 157 -4.92 2.02 5.51
CA HIS A 157 -4.85 3.39 4.98
C HIS A 157 -4.14 4.35 5.94
N GLN A 158 -4.41 4.23 7.25
CA GLN A 158 -3.73 5.04 8.27
C GLN A 158 -2.26 4.62 8.41
N LEU A 159 -2.00 3.30 8.36
CA LEU A 159 -0.64 2.75 8.43
C LEU A 159 0.23 3.21 7.25
N TRP A 160 -0.30 3.20 6.03
CA TRP A 160 0.41 3.65 4.84
C TRP A 160 0.68 5.15 4.84
N LEU A 161 -0.23 5.98 5.37
CA LEU A 161 0.06 7.41 5.55
C LEU A 161 1.21 7.62 6.53
N ALA A 162 1.22 6.90 7.66
CA ALA A 162 2.35 6.96 8.59
C ALA A 162 3.66 6.51 7.91
N ALA A 163 3.64 5.43 7.12
CA ALA A 163 4.80 4.96 6.37
C ALA A 163 5.33 6.01 5.38
N ALA A 164 4.45 6.62 4.58
CA ALA A 164 4.82 7.70 3.67
C ALA A 164 5.38 8.93 4.41
N GLY A 165 4.86 9.23 5.61
CA GLY A 165 5.42 10.26 6.48
C GLY A 165 6.86 9.98 6.89
N TYR A 166 7.20 8.74 7.27
CA TYR A 166 8.60 8.38 7.56
C TYR A 166 9.49 8.37 6.32
N VAL A 167 8.97 7.94 5.16
CA VAL A 167 9.71 8.04 3.89
C VAL A 167 10.07 9.51 3.62
N LEU A 168 9.13 10.44 3.78
CA LEU A 168 9.38 11.89 3.66
C LEU A 168 10.39 12.39 4.69
N LEU A 169 10.25 11.99 5.96
CA LEU A 169 11.18 12.36 7.03
C LEU A 169 12.60 11.85 6.83
N SER A 170 12.81 10.84 5.98
CA SER A 170 14.16 10.34 5.69
C SER A 170 14.98 11.24 4.78
N VAL A 171 14.34 12.21 4.11
CA VAL A 171 15.00 13.19 3.23
C VAL A 171 14.79 14.63 3.68
N ARG A 172 13.79 14.91 4.53
CA ARG A 172 13.52 16.25 5.07
C ARG A 172 12.93 16.17 6.47
N ASP A 173 13.61 16.77 7.44
CA ASP A 173 13.10 16.85 8.80
C ASP A 173 11.89 17.78 8.91
N ASN A 174 10.82 17.27 9.54
CA ASN A 174 9.64 18.05 9.87
C ASN A 174 9.08 17.60 11.23
N ALA A 175 9.17 18.49 12.23
CA ALA A 175 8.81 18.15 13.61
C ALA A 175 7.34 17.75 13.77
N GLU A 176 6.43 18.37 13.04
CA GLU A 176 5.00 18.08 13.15
C GLU A 176 4.65 16.73 12.50
N ILE A 177 5.19 16.46 11.30
CA ILE A 177 5.02 15.14 10.65
C ILE A 177 5.56 14.04 11.55
N ARG A 178 6.77 14.23 12.10
CA ARG A 178 7.38 13.27 13.03
C ARG A 178 6.50 13.04 14.26
N ARG A 179 6.03 14.12 14.90
CA ARG A 179 5.14 14.04 16.07
C ARG A 179 3.88 13.23 15.77
N GLN A 180 3.21 13.47 14.64
CA GLN A 180 1.99 12.74 14.26
C GLN A 180 2.28 11.26 13.99
N CYS A 181 3.33 10.95 13.23
CA CYS A 181 3.75 9.59 12.94
C CYS A 181 4.15 8.81 14.22
N ASP A 182 4.93 9.42 15.10
CA ASP A 182 5.33 8.81 16.38
C ASP A 182 4.13 8.57 17.29
N ALA A 183 3.19 9.53 17.37
CA ALA A 183 1.96 9.38 18.14
C ALA A 183 1.05 8.25 17.58
N PHE A 184 0.96 8.11 16.26
CA PHE A 184 0.27 6.99 15.63
C PHE A 184 0.93 5.66 16.00
N MET A 185 2.26 5.55 15.90
CA MET A 185 3.00 4.32 16.21
C MET A 185 2.88 3.94 17.69
N ALA A 186 3.01 4.90 18.61
CA ALA A 186 2.91 4.67 20.05
C ALA A 186 1.54 4.10 20.47
N GLY A 187 0.46 4.48 19.77
CA GLY A 187 -0.88 3.98 20.06
C GLY A 187 -1.24 2.66 19.37
N LEU A 188 -0.36 2.08 18.53
CA LEU A 188 -0.64 0.81 17.84
C LEU A 188 -0.86 -0.36 18.80
N SER A 189 -0.21 -0.37 19.97
CA SER A 189 -0.43 -1.39 21.01
C SER A 189 -1.90 -1.52 21.43
N LYS A 190 -2.69 -0.45 21.26
CA LYS A 190 -4.12 -0.42 21.59
C LYS A 190 -5.03 -0.62 20.36
N ARG A 191 -4.52 -0.41 19.15
CA ARG A 191 -5.31 -0.34 17.90
C ARG A 191 -5.05 -1.50 16.94
N LEU A 192 -3.81 -1.97 16.81
CA LEU A 192 -3.51 -3.16 16.02
C LEU A 192 -4.05 -4.38 16.76
N ARG A 193 -4.79 -5.22 16.04
CA ARG A 193 -5.24 -6.51 16.54
C ARG A 193 -4.74 -7.61 15.63
N VAL A 194 -4.25 -8.68 16.23
CA VAL A 194 -3.85 -9.90 15.53
C VAL A 194 -4.68 -11.07 16.03
N TYR A 195 -4.85 -12.10 15.19
CA TYR A 195 -5.35 -13.41 15.63
C TYR A 195 -4.24 -14.18 16.36
N GLY A 196 -4.58 -15.32 16.96
CA GLY A 196 -3.62 -16.13 17.72
C GLY A 196 -2.41 -16.59 16.90
N ASN A 197 -2.60 -16.79 15.59
CA ASN A 197 -1.55 -17.15 14.63
C ASN A 197 -0.75 -15.95 14.09
N GLY A 198 -1.09 -14.72 14.46
CA GLY A 198 -0.39 -13.51 13.99
C GLY A 198 -1.07 -12.76 12.85
N LEU A 199 -2.10 -13.31 12.21
CA LEU A 199 -2.82 -12.62 11.13
C LEU A 199 -3.38 -11.26 11.61
N ILE A 200 -3.06 -10.18 10.90
CA ILE A 200 -3.53 -8.81 11.17
C ILE A 200 -5.02 -8.68 10.83
N LYS A 201 -5.79 -8.10 11.76
CA LYS A 201 -7.20 -7.76 11.56
C LYS A 201 -7.33 -6.45 10.80
N HIS A 202 -8.26 -6.40 9.84
CA HIS A 202 -8.41 -5.25 8.94
C HIS A 202 -9.05 -3.98 9.58
N PRO A 203 -10.03 -4.09 10.52
CA PRO A 203 -10.66 -2.91 11.11
C PRO A 203 -9.81 -2.22 12.18
N ILE A 204 -9.78 -0.88 12.18
CA ILE A 204 -9.28 -0.11 13.33
C ILE A 204 -10.34 -0.08 14.43
N VAL A 205 -9.93 -0.36 15.67
CA VAL A 205 -10.77 -0.11 16.84
C VAL A 205 -10.66 1.36 17.24
N ASN A 206 -11.72 2.12 16.97
CA ASN A 206 -11.84 3.52 17.38
C ASN A 206 -12.97 3.68 18.41
N THR A 207 -12.67 3.51 19.69
CA THR A 207 -13.67 3.71 20.75
C THR A 207 -13.08 4.46 21.96
N PRO A 208 -13.28 5.79 22.05
CA PRO A 208 -12.66 6.63 23.07
C PRO A 208 -13.37 6.54 24.42
N THR A 209 -14.61 6.06 24.46
CA THR A 209 -15.45 6.01 25.66
C THR A 209 -15.87 4.59 26.01
N LEU A 210 -16.04 4.31 27.31
CA LEU A 210 -16.43 2.98 27.81
C LEU A 210 -17.74 2.49 27.17
N PHE A 211 -18.72 3.38 27.03
CA PHE A 211 -20.00 3.08 26.38
C PHE A 211 -19.83 2.69 24.90
N LYS A 212 -19.03 3.43 24.14
CA LYS A 212 -18.74 3.10 22.74
C LYS A 212 -17.94 1.80 22.62
N LYS A 213 -17.04 1.49 23.57
CA LYS A 213 -16.33 0.20 23.63
C LYS A 213 -17.29 -0.97 23.80
N VAL A 214 -18.22 -0.89 24.74
CA VAL A 214 -19.23 -1.93 24.98
C VAL A 214 -20.11 -2.11 23.74
N LYS A 215 -20.61 -1.01 23.16
CA LYS A 215 -21.41 -1.04 21.92
C LYS A 215 -20.65 -1.71 20.77
N PHE A 216 -19.40 -1.31 20.53
CA PHE A 216 -18.57 -1.90 19.48
C PHE A 216 -18.30 -3.39 19.70
N THR A 217 -18.05 -3.81 20.95
CA THR A 217 -17.90 -5.24 21.27
C THR A 217 -19.17 -6.02 20.96
N ILE A 218 -20.35 -5.49 21.32
CA ILE A 218 -21.64 -6.12 21.00
C ILE A 218 -21.85 -6.18 19.49
N GLU A 219 -21.63 -5.08 18.78
CA GLU A 219 -21.76 -5.02 17.32
C GLU A 219 -20.80 -5.99 16.62
N SER A 220 -19.55 -6.08 17.07
CA SER A 220 -18.55 -7.02 16.54
C SER A 220 -18.92 -8.48 16.82
N LEU A 221 -19.52 -8.76 17.98
CA LEU A 221 -20.03 -10.11 18.31
C LEU A 221 -21.23 -10.46 17.42
N LEU A 222 -22.20 -9.56 17.29
CA LEU A 222 -23.37 -9.74 16.44
C LEU A 222 -22.97 -9.93 14.97
N GLU A 223 -22.02 -9.13 14.49
CA GLU A 223 -21.45 -9.27 13.15
C GLU A 223 -20.78 -10.63 12.98
N SER A 224 -19.97 -11.08 13.95
CA SER A 224 -19.32 -12.40 13.91
C SER A 224 -20.34 -13.53 13.87
N ILE A 225 -21.42 -13.44 14.66
CA ILE A 225 -22.53 -14.41 14.63
C ILE A 225 -23.22 -14.39 13.27
N ARG A 226 -23.51 -13.20 12.73
CA ARG A 226 -24.16 -13.03 11.42
C ARG A 226 -23.31 -13.64 10.30
N LEU A 227 -22.02 -13.33 10.28
CA LEU A 227 -21.07 -13.85 9.30
C LEU A 227 -20.97 -15.38 9.41
N LYS A 228 -20.84 -15.92 10.62
CA LYS A 228 -20.80 -17.38 10.85
C LYS A 228 -22.08 -18.06 10.37
N LYS A 229 -23.26 -17.50 10.66
CA LYS A 229 -24.55 -18.02 10.15
C LYS A 229 -24.65 -17.98 8.63
N ALA A 230 -24.04 -16.98 8.00
CA ALA A 230 -23.99 -16.84 6.54
C ALA A 230 -22.85 -17.66 5.89
N GLY A 231 -22.05 -18.41 6.65
CA GLY A 231 -20.87 -19.11 6.14
C GLY A 231 -19.78 -18.16 5.61
N LYS A 232 -19.75 -16.92 6.09
CA LYS A 232 -18.84 -15.86 5.65
C LYS A 232 -17.75 -15.56 6.67
N THR A 233 -16.63 -15.02 6.21
CA THR A 233 -15.46 -14.66 7.04
C THR A 233 -14.72 -13.43 6.50
N LYS A 234 -13.99 -12.75 7.40
CA LYS A 234 -13.03 -11.69 7.06
C LYS A 234 -11.63 -12.23 6.75
N LEU A 235 -11.36 -13.48 7.15
CA LEU A 235 -10.03 -14.10 7.05
C LEU A 235 -9.51 -14.15 5.61
N TYR A 236 -10.38 -14.39 4.62
CA TYR A 236 -9.97 -14.46 3.22
C TYR A 236 -9.34 -13.14 2.74
N LYS A 237 -10.01 -12.01 3.02
CA LYS A 237 -9.48 -10.67 2.76
C LYS A 237 -8.26 -10.37 3.63
N GLU A 238 -8.32 -10.64 4.92
CA GLU A 238 -7.23 -10.32 5.85
C GLU A 238 -5.91 -11.01 5.47
N ASN A 239 -5.97 -12.27 5.01
CA ASN A 239 -4.80 -12.98 4.52
C ASN A 239 -4.20 -12.34 3.26
N GLY A 240 -5.05 -11.97 2.28
CA GLY A 240 -4.56 -11.29 1.09
C GLY A 240 -3.93 -9.92 1.36
N TYR A 241 -4.33 -9.24 2.44
CA TYR A 241 -3.76 -7.95 2.86
C TYR A 241 -2.62 -8.06 3.88
N HIS A 242 -2.25 -9.28 4.30
CA HIS A 242 -1.33 -9.44 5.43
C HIS A 242 0.05 -8.84 5.13
N LEU A 243 0.67 -9.26 4.02
CA LEU A 243 1.98 -8.78 3.59
C LEU A 243 1.93 -7.29 3.24
N PHE A 244 0.86 -6.81 2.60
CA PHE A 244 0.65 -5.37 2.37
C PHE A 244 0.73 -4.51 3.63
N ASN A 245 0.22 -5.01 4.76
CA ASN A 245 0.34 -4.31 6.04
C ASN A 245 1.76 -4.39 6.60
N VAL A 246 2.39 -5.57 6.55
CA VAL A 246 3.75 -5.76 7.08
C VAL A 246 4.80 -5.01 6.25
N TYR A 247 4.55 -4.83 4.95
CA TYR A 247 5.37 -4.02 4.07
C TYR A 247 5.44 -2.56 4.53
N ALA A 248 4.30 -1.96 4.90
CA ALA A 248 4.28 -0.61 5.46
C ALA A 248 5.09 -0.51 6.76
N PHE A 249 5.07 -1.54 7.62
CA PHE A 249 5.95 -1.59 8.78
C PHE A 249 7.43 -1.71 8.41
N ALA A 250 7.77 -2.41 7.32
CA ALA A 250 9.13 -2.46 6.80
C ALA A 250 9.62 -1.07 6.37
N LEU A 251 8.79 -0.30 5.66
CA LEU A 251 9.09 1.10 5.32
C LEU A 251 9.33 1.94 6.58
N ILE A 252 8.44 1.86 7.56
CA ILE A 252 8.56 2.61 8.82
C ILE A 252 9.89 2.26 9.53
N LYS A 253 10.26 0.98 9.61
CA LYS A 253 11.53 0.54 10.22
C LYS A 253 12.73 1.09 9.44
N LYS A 254 12.74 0.94 8.12
CA LYS A 254 13.86 1.37 7.25
C LYS A 254 14.10 2.88 7.35
N HIS A 255 13.05 3.67 7.46
CA HIS A 255 13.11 5.14 7.45
C HIS A 255 13.09 5.76 8.86
N GLY A 256 13.55 5.02 9.88
CA GLY A 256 13.84 5.57 11.20
C GLY A 256 12.61 5.85 12.07
N GLY A 257 11.51 5.14 11.84
CA GLY A 257 10.34 5.22 12.71
C GLY A 257 10.54 4.53 14.05
N ASN A 258 9.74 4.93 15.06
CA ASN A 258 9.80 4.31 16.37
C ASN A 258 9.44 2.81 16.31
N THR A 259 10.44 1.96 16.60
CA THR A 259 10.32 0.50 16.50
C THR A 259 9.96 -0.18 17.83
N SER A 260 9.70 0.55 18.92
CA SER A 260 9.32 -0.07 20.21
C SER A 260 8.08 -0.96 20.07
N PHE A 261 7.12 -0.55 19.22
CA PHE A 261 5.95 -1.36 18.91
C PHE A 261 6.32 -2.71 18.26
N MET A 262 7.38 -2.76 17.47
CA MET A 262 7.81 -3.96 16.76
C MET A 262 8.38 -5.02 17.72
N GLN A 263 8.74 -4.66 18.96
CA GLN A 263 9.18 -5.61 19.97
C GLN A 263 8.01 -6.32 20.68
N LEU A 264 6.77 -5.90 20.45
CA LEU A 264 5.60 -6.52 21.06
C LEU A 264 5.33 -7.90 20.46
N GLU A 265 4.92 -8.85 21.31
CA GLU A 265 4.56 -10.22 20.92
C GLU A 265 3.54 -10.24 19.76
N ALA A 266 2.56 -9.33 19.78
CA ALA A 266 1.57 -9.22 18.72
C ALA A 266 2.19 -8.92 17.35
N PHE A 267 3.17 -8.02 17.29
CA PHE A 267 3.87 -7.72 16.05
C PHE A 267 4.81 -8.86 15.64
N GLN A 268 5.53 -9.45 16.60
CA GLN A 268 6.42 -10.59 16.31
C GLN A 268 5.65 -11.78 15.73
N LYS A 269 4.45 -12.07 16.24
CA LYS A 269 3.55 -13.07 15.64
C LYS A 269 3.11 -12.69 14.23
N ALA A 270 2.73 -11.44 14.00
CA ALA A 270 2.37 -10.98 12.66
C ALA A 270 3.53 -11.11 11.68
N LEU A 271 4.73 -10.73 12.09
CA LEU A 271 5.92 -10.84 11.25
C LEU A 271 6.28 -12.31 10.96
N ALA A 272 6.18 -13.21 11.95
CA ALA A 272 6.38 -14.64 11.74
C ALA A 272 5.35 -15.25 10.78
N TYR A 273 4.09 -14.76 10.82
CA TYR A 273 3.03 -15.24 9.94
C TYR A 273 3.32 -15.02 8.45
N CYS A 274 4.12 -14.00 8.10
CA CYS A 274 4.58 -13.72 6.73
C CYS A 274 5.26 -14.90 6.02
N GLY A 275 5.92 -15.78 6.79
CA GLY A 275 6.63 -16.95 6.27
C GLY A 275 5.91 -18.28 6.50
N SER A 276 4.68 -18.23 7.02
CA SER A 276 3.94 -19.43 7.40
C SER A 276 3.30 -20.14 6.21
N ASP A 277 3.28 -21.47 6.25
CA ASP A 277 2.60 -22.28 5.24
C ASP A 277 1.08 -22.00 5.24
N GLU A 278 0.52 -21.59 6.38
CA GLU A 278 -0.88 -21.17 6.48
C GLU A 278 -1.17 -19.94 5.61
N LEU A 279 -0.33 -18.90 5.69
CA LEU A 279 -0.49 -17.71 4.86
C LEU A 279 -0.36 -18.06 3.38
N PHE A 280 0.65 -18.84 2.99
CA PHE A 280 0.84 -19.21 1.58
C PHE A 280 -0.33 -20.03 1.03
N LYS A 281 -0.89 -20.95 1.83
CA LYS A 281 -2.12 -21.64 1.46
C LYS A 281 -3.27 -20.67 1.19
N TRP A 282 -3.46 -19.67 2.07
CA TRP A 282 -4.49 -18.65 1.88
C TRP A 282 -4.26 -17.75 0.67
N GLN A 283 -3.03 -17.57 0.20
CA GLN A 283 -2.73 -16.80 -1.01
C GLN A 283 -2.96 -17.63 -2.27
N ASP A 284 -2.61 -18.91 -2.22
CA ASP A 284 -2.69 -19.84 -3.36
C ASP A 284 -4.10 -20.31 -3.66
N GLU A 285 -4.97 -20.41 -2.65
CA GLU A 285 -6.30 -20.97 -2.80
C GLU A 285 -7.37 -19.87 -2.91
N SER A 286 -8.29 -20.02 -3.87
CA SER A 286 -9.51 -19.23 -3.83
C SER A 286 -10.48 -19.77 -2.78
N SER A 287 -11.05 -18.84 -2.02
CA SER A 287 -12.10 -19.08 -1.04
C SER A 287 -13.13 -17.96 -1.09
N ARG A 288 -13.37 -17.39 -2.28
CA ARG A 288 -14.28 -16.25 -2.49
C ARG A 288 -15.71 -16.52 -2.02
N ALA A 289 -16.16 -17.78 -2.10
CA ALA A 289 -17.47 -18.20 -1.62
C ALA A 289 -17.69 -17.90 -0.12
N ILE A 290 -16.63 -17.90 0.68
CA ILE A 290 -16.69 -17.58 2.12
C ILE A 290 -16.29 -16.13 2.42
N ASP A 291 -15.95 -15.30 1.44
CA ASP A 291 -15.68 -13.87 1.71
C ASP A 291 -16.96 -13.13 2.12
N CYS A 292 -16.82 -12.28 3.14
CA CYS A 292 -17.85 -11.36 3.59
C CYS A 292 -18.12 -10.22 2.61
N HIS A 293 -17.21 -9.94 1.66
CA HIS A 293 -17.43 -8.98 0.59
C HIS A 293 -17.90 -9.68 -0.69
N THR A 294 -18.71 -8.98 -1.48
CA THR A 294 -19.14 -9.44 -2.81
C THR A 294 -18.42 -8.64 -3.87
N MET A 295 -17.46 -9.25 -4.55
CA MET A 295 -16.64 -8.62 -5.59
C MET A 295 -17.15 -8.99 -6.98
N LYS A 296 -18.21 -8.30 -7.43
CA LYS A 296 -18.98 -8.67 -8.64
C LYS A 296 -18.19 -8.61 -9.95
N GLY A 297 -17.18 -7.75 -10.03
CA GLY A 297 -16.38 -7.59 -11.25
C GLY A 297 -15.30 -8.67 -11.42
N VAL A 298 -14.94 -9.37 -10.34
CA VAL A 298 -13.82 -10.33 -10.35
C VAL A 298 -14.23 -11.60 -11.10
N LYS A 299 -13.43 -11.94 -12.11
CA LYS A 299 -13.64 -13.09 -12.99
C LYS A 299 -12.65 -14.21 -12.69
N HIS A 300 -11.43 -13.90 -12.26
CA HIS A 300 -10.48 -14.92 -11.83
C HIS A 300 -10.90 -15.55 -10.50
N ASP A 301 -10.67 -16.85 -10.37
CA ASP A 301 -11.00 -17.63 -9.16
C ASP A 301 -9.94 -18.72 -8.87
N ALA A 302 -8.76 -18.59 -9.49
CA ALA A 302 -7.68 -19.57 -9.37
C ALA A 302 -6.92 -19.47 -8.03
N MET A 303 -6.98 -18.31 -7.37
CA MET A 303 -6.21 -17.98 -6.17
C MET A 303 -6.94 -16.93 -5.32
N ASN A 304 -6.32 -16.45 -4.25
CA ASN A 304 -6.89 -15.36 -3.47
C ASN A 304 -7.00 -14.06 -4.30
N ILE A 305 -8.21 -13.52 -4.44
CA ILE A 305 -8.47 -12.30 -5.24
C ILE A 305 -7.81 -11.04 -4.67
N TYR A 306 -7.38 -11.09 -3.41
CA TYR A 306 -6.62 -10.02 -2.77
C TYR A 306 -5.12 -10.33 -2.71
N GLY A 307 -4.67 -11.49 -3.21
CA GLY A 307 -3.30 -11.99 -3.15
C GLY A 307 -2.49 -11.60 -4.39
N TYR A 308 -1.88 -12.59 -5.07
CA TYR A 308 -0.94 -12.38 -6.19
C TYR A 308 -1.44 -11.45 -7.30
N GLY A 309 -2.72 -11.55 -7.68
CA GLY A 309 -3.32 -10.68 -8.70
C GLY A 309 -3.60 -9.22 -8.26
N TYR A 310 -3.40 -8.88 -6.98
CA TYR A 310 -3.71 -7.56 -6.43
C TYR A 310 -2.69 -7.02 -5.42
N ASN A 311 -2.45 -7.70 -4.29
CA ASN A 311 -1.42 -7.31 -3.31
C ASN A 311 0.00 -7.78 -3.64
N ALA A 312 0.15 -8.65 -4.64
CA ALA A 312 1.45 -9.05 -5.15
C ALA A 312 2.48 -9.48 -4.07
N PRO A 313 2.21 -10.55 -3.29
CA PRO A 313 3.14 -11.09 -2.29
C PRO A 313 4.59 -11.27 -2.77
N GLY A 314 4.78 -11.57 -4.06
CA GLY A 314 6.10 -11.71 -4.67
C GLY A 314 6.89 -10.41 -4.77
N PHE A 315 6.24 -9.25 -4.67
CA PHE A 315 6.90 -7.94 -4.64
C PHE A 315 7.07 -7.44 -3.20
N GLU A 316 6.15 -7.81 -2.30
CA GLU A 316 6.15 -7.35 -0.90
C GLU A 316 7.12 -8.13 0.01
N LEU A 317 7.05 -9.47 -0.01
CA LEU A 317 7.82 -10.31 0.90
C LEU A 317 9.36 -10.15 0.77
N PRO A 318 9.95 -9.97 -0.42
CA PRO A 318 11.39 -9.78 -0.55
C PRO A 318 11.91 -8.60 0.29
N TYR A 319 11.19 -7.48 0.27
CA TYR A 319 11.58 -6.29 1.02
C TYR A 319 11.36 -6.47 2.53
N ILE A 320 10.24 -7.11 2.92
CA ILE A 320 9.98 -7.47 4.32
C ILE A 320 11.12 -8.35 4.86
N ALA A 321 11.50 -9.40 4.14
CA ALA A 321 12.58 -10.30 4.52
C ALA A 321 13.91 -9.55 4.66
N LYS A 322 14.21 -8.64 3.73
CA LYS A 322 15.42 -7.79 3.78
C LYS A 322 15.45 -6.92 5.04
N VAL A 323 14.36 -6.20 5.34
CA VAL A 323 14.30 -5.25 6.45
C VAL A 323 14.25 -5.94 7.82
N PHE A 324 13.69 -7.15 7.89
CA PHE A 324 13.51 -7.91 9.13
C PHE A 324 14.45 -9.12 9.28
N ALA A 325 15.51 -9.21 8.47
CA ALA A 325 16.45 -10.32 8.46
C ALA A 325 16.99 -10.68 9.86
N ASP A 326 17.33 -9.69 10.69
CA ASP A 326 17.85 -9.92 12.04
C ASP A 326 16.83 -10.58 12.99
N SER A 327 15.54 -10.25 12.82
CA SER A 327 14.46 -10.73 13.70
C SER A 327 13.77 -11.98 13.19
N GLN A 328 13.79 -12.21 11.87
CA GLN A 328 13.12 -13.34 11.21
C GLN A 328 13.97 -13.82 10.01
N PRO A 329 15.15 -14.41 10.28
CA PRO A 329 16.08 -14.83 9.23
C PRO A 329 15.48 -15.86 8.27
N ASP A 330 14.55 -16.68 8.76
CA ASP A 330 13.91 -17.74 7.99
C ASP A 330 13.04 -17.23 6.84
N LEU A 331 12.59 -15.96 6.88
CA LEU A 331 11.81 -15.36 5.78
C LEU A 331 12.59 -15.37 4.46
N ALA A 332 13.92 -15.18 4.51
CA ALA A 332 14.76 -15.15 3.32
C ALA A 332 14.66 -16.47 2.52
N SER A 333 14.51 -17.61 3.21
CA SER A 333 14.38 -18.92 2.57
C SER A 333 13.08 -19.08 1.75
N LYS A 334 12.03 -18.30 2.07
CA LYS A 334 10.72 -18.36 1.42
C LYS A 334 10.63 -17.43 0.20
N VAL A 335 11.46 -16.39 0.15
CA VAL A 335 11.41 -15.33 -0.88
C VAL A 335 11.42 -15.88 -2.31
N GLY A 336 12.35 -16.79 -2.61
CA GLY A 336 12.48 -17.34 -3.97
C GLY A 336 11.22 -18.04 -4.46
N GLY A 337 10.59 -18.85 -3.60
CA GLY A 337 9.35 -19.55 -3.93
C GLY A 337 8.17 -18.60 -4.14
N VAL A 338 8.05 -17.55 -3.34
CA VAL A 338 6.96 -16.58 -3.45
C VAL A 338 7.11 -15.70 -4.69
N ILE A 339 8.34 -15.31 -5.06
CA ILE A 339 8.62 -14.63 -6.33
C ILE A 339 8.26 -15.52 -7.52
N ALA A 340 8.70 -16.78 -7.52
CA ALA A 340 8.39 -17.72 -8.60
C ALA A 340 6.88 -17.87 -8.75
N LYS A 341 6.17 -18.07 -7.63
CA LYS A 341 4.70 -18.15 -7.62
C LYS A 341 4.04 -16.90 -8.19
N GLN A 342 4.52 -15.70 -7.86
CA GLN A 342 4.01 -14.44 -8.43
C GLN A 342 4.14 -14.43 -9.95
N ILE A 343 5.32 -14.76 -10.47
CA ILE A 343 5.58 -14.79 -11.91
C ILE A 343 4.67 -15.83 -12.57
N ASP A 344 4.69 -17.08 -12.10
CA ASP A 344 3.90 -18.18 -12.68
C ASP A 344 2.39 -17.90 -12.67
N SER A 345 1.92 -17.19 -11.65
CA SER A 345 0.50 -16.94 -11.44
C SER A 345 -0.02 -15.74 -12.22
N THR A 346 0.84 -14.77 -12.55
CA THR A 346 0.38 -13.45 -13.03
C THR A 346 1.08 -12.92 -14.27
N TYR A 347 2.30 -13.38 -14.59
CA TYR A 347 3.07 -12.86 -15.72
C TYR A 347 2.78 -13.61 -17.02
N ASP A 348 2.54 -12.86 -18.09
CA ASP A 348 2.44 -13.36 -19.45
C ASP A 348 3.70 -12.90 -20.21
N SER A 349 4.55 -13.85 -20.61
CA SER A 349 5.80 -13.54 -21.31
C SER A 349 5.62 -13.07 -22.74
N GLU A 350 4.51 -13.44 -23.40
CA GLU A 350 4.23 -12.97 -24.76
C GLU A 350 3.77 -11.51 -24.76
N ARG A 351 3.07 -11.11 -23.69
CA ARG A 351 2.59 -9.73 -23.49
C ARG A 351 3.52 -8.87 -22.65
N GLU A 352 4.60 -9.45 -22.14
CA GLU A 352 5.56 -8.85 -21.22
C GLU A 352 4.89 -8.08 -20.07
N SER A 353 3.85 -8.67 -19.47
CA SER A 353 2.97 -7.99 -18.51
C SER A 353 2.42 -8.93 -17.45
N PHE A 354 2.24 -8.42 -16.23
CA PHE A 354 1.45 -9.07 -15.18
C PHE A 354 -0.05 -8.92 -15.43
N CYS A 355 -0.57 -9.66 -16.41
CA CYS A 355 -1.98 -9.61 -16.83
C CYS A 355 -2.74 -10.93 -16.68
N VAL A 356 -2.12 -11.98 -16.16
CA VAL A 356 -2.77 -13.25 -15.87
C VAL A 356 -3.40 -13.19 -14.46
N ASN A 357 -4.58 -13.79 -14.29
CA ASN A 357 -5.29 -13.86 -13.00
C ASN A 357 -5.46 -12.51 -12.28
N THR A 358 -5.64 -11.45 -13.05
CA THR A 358 -5.98 -10.12 -12.54
C THR A 358 -6.88 -9.41 -13.55
N GLU A 359 -7.78 -8.56 -13.07
CA GLU A 359 -8.52 -7.64 -13.94
C GLU A 359 -7.86 -6.26 -14.02
N ASP A 360 -6.85 -6.00 -13.17
CA ASP A 360 -6.20 -4.69 -13.03
C ASP A 360 -4.69 -4.78 -13.31
N SER A 361 -4.35 -5.22 -14.52
CA SER A 361 -2.96 -5.43 -14.94
C SER A 361 -2.13 -4.14 -14.91
N LEU A 362 -2.74 -2.99 -15.22
CA LEU A 362 -2.08 -1.68 -15.16
C LEU A 362 -1.53 -1.40 -13.76
N THR A 363 -2.37 -1.62 -12.74
CA THR A 363 -1.97 -1.41 -11.35
C THR A 363 -1.00 -2.51 -10.90
N LEU A 364 -1.24 -3.77 -11.25
CA LEU A 364 -0.35 -4.87 -10.86
C LEU A 364 1.07 -4.68 -11.42
N ASN A 365 1.20 -4.24 -12.68
CA ASN A 365 2.49 -3.85 -13.26
C ASN A 365 3.15 -2.71 -12.48
N ALA A 366 2.39 -1.65 -12.16
CA ALA A 366 2.92 -0.52 -11.40
C ALA A 366 3.37 -0.91 -9.98
N ARG A 367 2.78 -1.96 -9.39
CA ARG A 367 3.17 -2.48 -8.07
C ARG A 367 4.58 -3.06 -8.00
N ILE A 368 5.28 -3.23 -9.12
CA ILE A 368 6.69 -3.65 -9.12
C ILE A 368 7.60 -2.70 -8.33
N TYR A 369 7.18 -1.44 -8.09
CA TYR A 369 7.86 -0.49 -7.20
C TYR A 369 8.08 -1.05 -5.78
N GLU A 370 7.26 -2.01 -5.33
CA GLU A 370 7.44 -2.67 -4.04
C GLU A 370 8.71 -3.53 -4.00
N TYR A 371 9.00 -4.21 -5.12
CA TYR A 371 10.13 -5.11 -5.26
C TYR A 371 11.45 -4.35 -5.38
N VAL A 372 11.50 -3.29 -6.22
CA VAL A 372 12.75 -2.57 -6.52
C VAL A 372 13.39 -1.90 -5.30
N ARG A 373 12.62 -1.66 -4.23
CA ARG A 373 13.19 -1.22 -2.94
C ARG A 373 14.19 -2.22 -2.35
N CYS A 374 14.19 -3.47 -2.80
CA CYS A 374 15.21 -4.44 -2.44
C CYS A 374 16.59 -4.10 -2.99
N TRP A 375 16.69 -3.24 -4.01
CA TRP A 375 17.95 -2.79 -4.59
C TRP A 375 18.59 -1.62 -3.83
N GLN A 376 17.85 -0.97 -2.90
CA GLN A 376 18.30 0.10 -2.00
C GLN A 376 18.62 -0.43 -0.61
#